data_AF-A0A7J6TL36-F1
#
_entry.id   AF-A0A7J6TL36-F1
#
_cell.length_a   1.000
_cell.length_b   1.000
_cell.length_c   1.000
_cell.angle_alpha   90.00
_cell.angle_beta   90.00
_cell.angle_gamma   90.00
#
_symmetry.space_group_name_H-M   'P 1'
#
loop_
_entity.id
_entity.type
_entity.pdbx_description
1 polymer ?
#
loop_
_entity_poly.entity_id
_entity_poly.type
_entity_poly.pdbx_seq_one_letter_code
_entity_poly.pdbx_strand_id
1 'polypeptide(L)'
;VDVRIFRLRVEVHFAAFSEELVSGLEACISRGSLSENFDEDNIDNIVIPYDELAFWMQRKEAGKEGGERVSRIAKELSECGLAAPMLFDHSSPQERGQSSLAALHTAIEGVLPLLENLSLDEKINPAYPVKRMKRLLMVISYKICAEVSSHLAEVKDIFQPKDKRASMVVRESLKVLEGWIQWVQDGQLLPESPVESAKEGARGPEFNSRHSPYQILASPLRLADRIRCVNSLQLQQQQLRSIAADATSPITPAEVQSLIEDLPQADTHSLFGVSEYSETVWKEFFGRFARKAEPMVLRLKPLIDRQLAAPSGDAASTVASVTGQFGAMLDFPILRENLKSERQTILMMLKRELDEVEDSLGRSRTLGYLEDLQELAMMRGKVDLMAAGLAPSSGFLRDLPGASEALSKCRGMSMLIKGRKDTLFKQWCAEMSSNSSVWLDTSASVIKTSSDGGGDLEVTFDSRLLLATKEARAFTNAGYQIPKNLSAEVEAGERYYKYAVSLREVCIFYNQLSLDLLPFQKPMLLTEALAFEELLTKSKMSSWKGVEQLRTFTERAEEGRRRLKSLNDNLRLMHDQILSGIISLCDLSLLRQGERWRSALAELQRKVDVAAEDAGTSDK
;
A
#
# COMPACT_ATOMS: atom_id res chain seq x y z
N VAL A 1 9.68 -14.60 64.37
CA VAL A 1 11.02 -14.00 64.18
C VAL A 1 11.91 -14.92 63.34
N ASP A 2 11.82 -16.25 63.49
CA ASP A 2 12.65 -17.21 62.74
C ASP A 2 12.47 -17.29 61.22
N VAL A 3 11.24 -17.14 60.67
CA VAL A 3 11.03 -17.29 59.21
C VAL A 3 11.65 -16.16 58.40
N ARG A 4 11.67 -14.93 58.94
CA ARG A 4 12.33 -13.78 58.29
C ARG A 4 13.86 -13.90 58.35
N ILE A 5 14.40 -14.41 59.45
CA ILE A 5 15.85 -14.66 59.60
C ILE A 5 16.29 -15.80 58.69
N PHE A 6 15.47 -16.85 58.53
CA PHE A 6 15.73 -17.94 57.59
C PHE A 6 15.69 -17.46 56.13
N ARG A 7 14.70 -16.63 55.76
CA ARG A 7 14.61 -16.03 54.42
C ARG A 7 15.80 -15.12 54.10
N LEU A 8 16.20 -14.26 55.05
CA LEU A 8 17.41 -13.43 54.92
C LEU A 8 18.69 -14.25 54.83
N ARG A 9 18.83 -15.35 55.58
CA ARG A 9 19.99 -16.26 55.48
C ARG A 9 20.03 -17.00 54.14
N VAL A 10 18.89 -17.42 53.62
CA VAL A 10 18.80 -18.06 52.29
C VAL A 10 19.13 -17.03 51.20
N GLU A 11 18.60 -15.80 51.27
CA GLU A 11 18.92 -14.73 50.31
C GLU A 11 20.40 -14.34 50.35
N VAL A 12 21.00 -14.24 51.54
CA VAL A 12 22.44 -13.93 51.70
C VAL A 12 23.33 -15.08 51.22
N HIS A 13 22.97 -16.34 51.49
CA HIS A 13 23.73 -17.47 50.96
C HIS A 13 23.56 -17.65 49.45
N PHE A 14 22.39 -17.35 48.89
CA PHE A 14 22.18 -17.39 47.44
C PHE A 14 22.92 -16.24 46.74
N ALA A 15 22.97 -15.05 47.36
CA ALA A 15 23.75 -13.92 46.86
C ALA A 15 25.26 -14.24 46.88
N ALA A 16 25.77 -14.76 48.01
CA ALA A 16 27.17 -15.17 48.16
C ALA A 16 27.54 -16.31 47.20
N PHE A 17 26.65 -17.29 47.01
CA PHE A 17 26.86 -18.36 46.04
C PHE A 17 26.83 -17.83 44.61
N SER A 18 25.97 -16.84 44.29
CA SER A 18 25.97 -16.20 42.99
C SER A 18 27.23 -15.37 42.75
N GLU A 19 27.76 -14.68 43.77
CA GLU A 19 29.02 -13.95 43.67
C GLU A 19 30.22 -14.89 43.53
N GLU A 20 30.27 -16.01 44.27
CA GLU A 20 31.30 -17.03 44.10
C GLU A 20 31.23 -17.71 42.74
N LEU A 21 30.03 -17.94 42.22
CA LEU A 21 29.83 -18.57 40.91
C LEU A 21 30.12 -17.61 39.77
N VAL A 22 29.77 -16.32 39.89
CA VAL A 22 30.15 -15.25 38.97
C VAL A 22 31.66 -15.04 39.02
N SER A 23 32.27 -14.89 40.20
CA SER A 23 33.72 -14.75 40.34
C SER A 23 34.48 -15.99 39.87
N GLY A 24 33.95 -17.19 40.10
CA GLY A 24 34.49 -18.45 39.61
C GLY A 24 34.39 -18.60 38.09
N LEU A 25 33.29 -18.19 37.49
CA LEU A 25 33.11 -18.16 36.03
C LEU A 25 33.94 -17.06 35.38
N GLU A 26 33.99 -15.85 35.94
CA GLU A 26 34.85 -14.76 35.51
C GLU A 26 36.33 -15.16 35.60
N ALA A 27 36.73 -15.88 36.65
CA ALA A 27 38.07 -16.45 36.78
C ALA A 27 38.37 -17.54 35.74
N CYS A 28 37.38 -18.35 35.34
CA CYS A 28 37.51 -19.32 34.25
C CYS A 28 37.59 -18.66 32.86
N ILE A 29 36.78 -17.63 32.62
CA ILE A 29 36.74 -16.84 31.37
C ILE A 29 38.02 -16.02 31.20
N SER A 30 38.50 -15.37 32.27
CA SER A 30 39.76 -14.60 32.26
C SER A 30 41.01 -15.48 32.19
N ARG A 31 41.00 -16.71 32.73
CA ARG A 31 42.07 -17.70 32.51
C ARG A 31 42.12 -18.21 31.07
N GLY A 32 41.01 -18.25 30.35
CA GLY A 32 40.96 -18.52 28.91
C GLY A 32 41.52 -17.36 28.06
N SER A 33 41.43 -16.13 28.56
CA SER A 33 41.91 -14.89 27.89
C SER A 33 43.42 -14.65 28.02
N LEU A 34 44.14 -15.39 28.88
CA LEU A 34 45.56 -15.18 29.20
C LEU A 34 46.49 -16.27 28.63
N SER A 35 46.00 -17.09 27.70
CA SER A 35 46.88 -17.95 26.91
C SER A 35 47.68 -17.08 25.93
N GLU A 36 49.00 -16.98 26.11
CA GLU A 36 49.92 -16.35 25.13
C GLU A 36 49.88 -17.02 23.74
N ASN A 37 49.21 -18.17 23.63
CA ASN A 37 48.90 -18.84 22.37
C ASN A 37 47.51 -18.37 21.87
N PHE A 38 47.52 -17.50 20.85
CA PHE A 38 46.33 -17.08 20.10
C PHE A 38 45.82 -18.20 19.19
N ASP A 39 45.27 -19.25 19.78
CA ASP A 39 44.68 -20.36 19.03
C ASP A 39 43.35 -19.93 18.38
N GLU A 40 43.27 -19.98 17.05
CA GLU A 40 42.06 -19.63 16.29
C GLU A 40 40.93 -20.66 16.50
N ASP A 41 41.25 -21.89 16.92
CA ASP A 41 40.28 -22.95 17.20
C ASP A 41 39.61 -22.82 18.60
N ASN A 42 40.12 -21.96 19.48
CA ASN A 42 39.50 -21.70 20.78
C ASN A 42 38.34 -20.70 20.66
N ILE A 43 37.13 -21.19 20.86
CA ILE A 43 35.84 -20.49 20.62
C ILE A 43 35.07 -20.27 21.93
N ASP A 44 35.47 -20.94 23.00
CA ASP A 44 34.76 -20.96 24.29
C ASP A 44 34.75 -19.59 24.99
N ASN A 45 35.68 -18.71 24.61
CA ASN A 45 35.80 -17.36 25.14
C ASN A 45 34.89 -16.32 24.45
N ILE A 46 34.15 -16.70 23.39
CA ILE A 46 33.25 -15.77 22.67
C ILE A 46 31.85 -15.87 23.31
N VAL A 47 31.55 -14.97 24.24
CA VAL A 47 30.28 -14.92 24.98
C VAL A 47 29.39 -13.78 24.48
N ILE A 48 29.99 -12.67 24.06
CA ILE A 48 29.32 -11.50 23.46
C ILE A 48 30.01 -11.11 22.14
N PRO A 49 29.32 -10.39 21.22
CA PRO A 49 29.92 -10.03 19.92
C PRO A 49 31.18 -9.16 20.07
N TYR A 50 31.28 -8.39 21.17
CA TYR A 50 32.50 -7.65 21.50
C TYR A 50 33.72 -8.56 21.68
N ASP A 51 33.58 -9.75 22.28
CA ASP A 51 34.72 -10.62 22.60
C ASP A 51 35.48 -11.01 21.33
N GLU A 52 34.75 -11.19 20.22
CA GLU A 52 35.35 -11.46 18.92
C GLU A 52 36.11 -10.24 18.40
N LEU A 53 35.53 -9.03 18.50
CA LEU A 53 36.20 -7.78 18.16
C LEU A 53 37.47 -7.58 19.00
N ALA A 54 37.38 -7.79 20.32
CA ALA A 54 38.50 -7.66 21.26
C ALA A 54 39.64 -8.62 20.93
N PHE A 55 39.32 -9.88 20.61
CA PHE A 55 40.30 -10.89 20.24
C PHE A 55 41.13 -10.46 19.02
N TRP A 56 40.48 -10.00 17.95
CA TRP A 56 41.18 -9.58 16.73
C TRP A 56 41.93 -8.25 16.89
N MET A 57 41.43 -7.35 17.73
CA MET A 57 42.14 -6.11 18.09
C MET A 57 43.41 -6.39 18.90
N GLN A 58 43.33 -7.25 19.93
CA GLN A 58 44.49 -7.66 20.72
C GLN A 58 45.52 -8.41 19.87
N ARG A 59 45.07 -9.25 18.93
CA ARG A 59 45.96 -9.94 17.98
C ARG A 59 46.65 -8.98 17.02
N LYS A 60 45.96 -7.92 16.58
CA LYS A 60 46.53 -6.83 15.77
C LYS A 60 47.62 -6.08 16.54
N GLU A 61 47.37 -5.75 17.80
CA GLU A 61 48.32 -5.05 18.68
C GLU A 61 49.53 -5.92 19.06
N ALA A 62 49.34 -7.24 19.22
CA ALA A 62 50.39 -8.19 19.55
C ALA A 62 51.38 -8.49 18.40
N GLY A 63 51.08 -8.05 17.17
CA GLY A 63 52.02 -8.05 16.04
C GLY A 63 52.50 -9.42 15.54
N LYS A 64 51.85 -10.53 15.91
CA LYS A 64 52.24 -11.90 15.49
C LYS A 64 51.49 -12.36 14.23
N GLU A 65 52.24 -12.99 13.31
CA GLU A 65 51.88 -13.64 12.01
C GLU A 65 50.56 -13.26 11.31
N GLY A 66 50.67 -12.74 10.07
CA GLY A 66 49.52 -12.45 9.20
C GLY A 66 48.97 -11.02 9.29
N GLY A 67 49.82 -10.02 9.59
CA GLY A 67 49.43 -8.65 9.95
C GLY A 67 48.42 -7.95 9.03
N GLU A 68 48.46 -8.18 7.72
CA GLU A 68 47.47 -7.60 6.80
C GLU A 68 46.09 -8.28 6.90
N ARG A 69 46.04 -9.61 7.02
CA ARG A 69 44.82 -10.39 7.26
C ARG A 69 44.16 -10.00 8.58
N VAL A 70 44.93 -10.01 9.67
CA VAL A 70 44.44 -9.66 11.02
C VAL A 70 43.94 -8.22 11.06
N SER A 71 44.65 -7.29 10.41
CA SER A 71 44.24 -5.88 10.34
C SER A 71 42.93 -5.69 9.58
N ARG A 72 42.69 -6.45 8.50
CA ARG A 72 41.42 -6.43 7.76
C ARG A 72 40.27 -7.00 8.58
N ILE A 73 40.45 -8.16 9.20
CA ILE A 73 39.41 -8.78 10.06
C ILE A 73 39.05 -7.83 11.21
N ALA A 74 40.06 -7.27 11.89
CA ALA A 74 39.84 -6.30 12.97
C ALA A 74 39.16 -5.01 12.48
N LYS A 75 39.43 -4.58 11.24
CA LYS A 75 38.78 -3.42 10.63
C LYS A 75 37.29 -3.69 10.37
N GLU A 76 36.96 -4.77 9.67
CA GLU A 76 35.57 -5.12 9.34
C GLU A 76 34.74 -5.38 10.62
N LEU A 77 35.32 -6.04 11.64
CA LEU A 77 34.65 -6.22 12.94
C LEU A 77 34.49 -4.89 13.70
N SER A 78 35.47 -3.98 13.62
CA SER A 78 35.34 -2.63 14.19
C SER A 78 34.23 -1.83 13.50
N GLU A 79 34.12 -1.94 12.17
CA GLU A 79 33.00 -1.37 11.41
C GLU A 79 31.67 -2.01 11.82
N CYS A 80 31.61 -3.31 12.12
CA CYS A 80 30.41 -3.95 12.69
C CYS A 80 30.06 -3.35 14.06
N GLY A 81 31.07 -3.11 14.90
CA GLY A 81 30.88 -2.49 16.21
C GLY A 81 30.37 -1.05 16.13
N LEU A 82 30.82 -0.28 15.14
CA LEU A 82 30.34 1.06 14.85
C LEU A 82 28.93 1.06 14.23
N ALA A 83 28.63 0.08 13.37
CA ALA A 83 27.33 -0.05 12.71
C ALA A 83 26.23 -0.52 13.67
N ALA A 84 26.55 -1.39 14.62
CA ALA A 84 25.62 -1.87 15.64
C ALA A 84 26.20 -1.83 17.06
N PRO A 85 26.35 -0.64 17.66
CA PRO A 85 26.80 -0.52 19.05
C PRO A 85 25.90 -1.30 20.02
N MET A 86 24.61 -1.40 19.71
CA MET A 86 23.61 -2.14 20.49
C MET A 86 23.86 -3.66 20.51
N LEU A 87 24.59 -4.21 19.53
CA LEU A 87 24.92 -5.63 19.49
C LEU A 87 26.33 -5.90 20.01
N PHE A 88 27.25 -4.97 19.77
CA PHE A 88 28.67 -5.14 20.03
C PHE A 88 29.19 -4.46 21.29
N ASP A 89 28.42 -3.64 22.01
CA ASP A 89 28.89 -3.05 23.28
C ASP A 89 28.72 -4.02 24.48
N HIS A 90 29.52 -3.80 25.52
CA HIS A 90 29.48 -4.54 26.80
C HIS A 90 28.39 -4.08 27.74
N SER A 91 27.96 -2.83 27.59
CA SER A 91 26.98 -2.19 28.47
C SER A 91 25.68 -2.99 28.52
N SER A 92 25.07 -3.08 29.70
CA SER A 92 23.81 -3.82 29.85
C SER A 92 22.68 -3.10 29.10
N PRO A 93 21.63 -3.81 28.65
CA PRO A 93 20.48 -3.20 27.96
C PRO A 93 19.81 -2.07 28.76
N GLN A 94 19.95 -2.09 30.09
CA GLN A 94 19.38 -1.11 31.02
C GLN A 94 20.19 0.20 31.10
N GLU A 95 21.50 0.16 30.79
CA GLU A 95 22.41 1.31 30.86
C GLU A 95 22.45 2.15 29.58
N ARG A 96 21.94 1.62 28.46
CA ARG A 96 22.00 2.24 27.12
C ARG A 96 20.95 3.32 26.87
N GLY A 97 20.04 3.55 27.81
CA GLY A 97 18.85 4.38 27.60
C GLY A 97 17.86 3.74 26.61
N GLN A 98 16.73 4.41 26.35
CA GLN A 98 15.68 3.93 25.44
C GLN A 98 16.19 3.87 23.99
N SER A 99 16.83 2.77 23.64
CA SER A 99 17.05 2.39 22.25
C SER A 99 15.72 1.94 21.63
N SER A 100 15.54 2.12 20.32
CA SER A 100 14.30 1.74 19.64
C SER A 100 14.47 0.44 18.88
N LEU A 101 13.39 -0.34 18.76
CA LEU A 101 13.37 -1.56 17.93
C LEU A 101 13.66 -1.26 16.45
N ALA A 102 13.28 -0.05 15.98
CA ALA A 102 13.64 0.43 14.65
C ALA A 102 15.15 0.62 14.49
N ALA A 103 15.82 1.20 15.49
CA ALA A 103 17.28 1.34 15.49
C ALA A 103 17.97 -0.03 15.53
N LEU A 104 17.44 -1.00 16.29
CA LEU A 104 17.93 -2.38 16.28
C LEU A 104 17.80 -3.02 14.89
N HIS A 105 16.68 -2.81 14.19
CA HIS A 105 16.49 -3.35 12.84
C HIS A 105 17.52 -2.78 11.85
N THR A 106 17.71 -1.45 11.85
CA THR A 106 18.70 -0.78 10.99
C THR A 106 20.13 -1.18 11.36
N ALA A 107 20.42 -1.36 12.65
CA ALA A 107 21.71 -1.84 13.11
C ALA A 107 22.01 -3.26 12.61
N ILE A 108 21.00 -4.15 12.60
CA ILE A 108 21.12 -5.48 12.00
C ILE A 108 21.45 -5.32 10.51
N GLU A 109 20.62 -4.59 9.75
CA GLU A 109 20.84 -4.38 8.30
C GLU A 109 22.23 -3.81 7.97
N GLY A 110 22.78 -2.94 8.81
CA GLY A 110 24.13 -2.40 8.66
C GLY A 110 25.26 -3.40 8.92
N VAL A 111 25.04 -4.38 9.80
CA VAL A 111 26.04 -5.42 10.13
C VAL A 111 26.06 -6.56 9.11
N LEU A 112 24.92 -6.86 8.47
CA LEU A 112 24.82 -7.94 7.47
C LEU A 112 25.90 -7.86 6.38
N PRO A 113 26.06 -6.77 5.62
CA PRO A 113 27.05 -6.69 4.54
C PRO A 113 28.49 -6.79 5.05
N LEU A 114 28.76 -6.37 6.30
CA LEU A 114 30.09 -6.45 6.89
C LEU A 114 30.45 -7.88 7.31
N LEU A 115 29.46 -8.64 7.81
CA LEU A 115 29.61 -10.08 8.03
C LEU A 115 29.78 -10.84 6.71
N GLU A 116 29.12 -10.37 5.64
CA GLU A 116 29.32 -10.91 4.29
C GLU A 116 30.75 -10.70 3.80
N ASN A 117 31.27 -9.47 3.90
CA ASN A 117 32.65 -9.14 3.57
C ASN A 117 33.66 -9.99 4.36
N LEU A 118 33.45 -10.20 5.67
CA LEU A 118 34.33 -11.00 6.52
C LEU A 118 34.49 -12.45 6.03
N SER A 119 33.47 -13.00 5.36
CA SER A 119 33.49 -14.37 4.87
C SER A 119 33.88 -14.51 3.39
N LEU A 120 33.59 -13.49 2.56
CA LEU A 120 33.74 -13.53 1.11
C LEU A 120 34.93 -12.71 0.59
N ASP A 121 35.59 -11.88 1.41
CA ASP A 121 36.75 -11.11 0.97
C ASP A 121 37.94 -12.03 0.64
N GLU A 122 38.22 -12.20 -0.65
CA GLU A 122 39.37 -12.95 -1.18
C GLU A 122 40.73 -12.49 -0.61
N LYS A 123 40.79 -11.26 -0.09
CA LYS A 123 42.00 -10.69 0.50
C LYS A 123 42.22 -11.13 1.96
N ILE A 124 41.27 -11.83 2.56
CA ILE A 124 41.41 -12.52 3.86
C ILE A 124 41.87 -13.96 3.56
N ASN A 125 43.20 -14.17 3.47
CA ASN A 125 43.78 -15.50 3.22
C ASN A 125 44.74 -15.92 4.36
N PRO A 126 44.50 -17.05 5.06
CA PRO A 126 43.36 -17.97 4.91
C PRO A 126 42.03 -17.32 5.30
N ALA A 127 40.94 -17.82 4.71
CA ALA A 127 39.57 -17.36 4.96
C ALA A 127 39.22 -17.35 6.45
N TYR A 128 38.27 -16.51 6.82
CA TYR A 128 37.85 -16.39 8.21
C TYR A 128 37.32 -17.73 8.77
N PRO A 129 37.72 -18.17 9.98
CA PRO A 129 37.39 -19.50 10.47
C PRO A 129 35.88 -19.74 10.61
N VAL A 130 35.37 -20.76 9.90
CA VAL A 130 33.93 -21.10 9.85
C VAL A 130 33.35 -21.37 11.26
N LYS A 131 34.11 -22.01 12.14
CA LYS A 131 33.65 -22.30 13.50
C LYS A 131 33.47 -21.01 14.33
N ARG A 132 34.35 -20.02 14.16
CA ARG A 132 34.24 -18.70 14.79
C ARG A 132 33.07 -17.91 14.22
N MET A 133 32.87 -17.94 12.89
CA MET A 133 31.71 -17.32 12.25
C MET A 133 30.40 -17.88 12.81
N LYS A 134 30.31 -19.22 12.94
CA LYS A 134 29.14 -19.87 13.53
C LYS A 134 28.89 -19.40 14.97
N ARG A 135 29.93 -19.29 15.80
CA ARG A 135 29.80 -18.81 17.17
C ARG A 135 29.41 -17.33 17.24
N LEU A 136 30.02 -16.49 16.41
CA LEU A 136 29.69 -15.06 16.30
C LEU A 136 28.21 -14.87 15.95
N LEU A 137 27.71 -15.59 14.93
CA LEU A 137 26.29 -15.55 14.54
C LEU A 137 25.35 -16.05 15.65
N MET A 138 25.73 -17.07 16.40
CA MET A 138 24.95 -17.54 17.56
C MET A 138 24.85 -16.47 18.65
N VAL A 139 25.99 -15.84 18.96
CA VAL A 139 26.07 -14.84 20.03
C VAL A 139 25.33 -13.56 19.63
N ILE A 140 25.42 -13.14 18.37
CA ILE A 140 24.60 -12.05 17.80
C ILE A 140 23.11 -12.42 17.90
N SER A 141 22.73 -13.64 17.50
CA SER A 141 21.33 -14.11 17.61
C SER A 141 20.80 -14.06 19.04
N TYR A 142 21.61 -14.46 20.02
CA TYR A 142 21.26 -14.38 21.44
C TYR A 142 21.10 -12.93 21.90
N LYS A 143 22.00 -12.02 21.50
CA LYS A 143 21.89 -10.60 21.82
C LYS A 143 20.65 -9.95 21.21
N ILE A 144 20.32 -10.26 19.96
CA ILE A 144 19.05 -9.82 19.34
C ILE A 144 17.85 -10.29 20.17
N CYS A 145 17.83 -11.57 20.57
CA CYS A 145 16.75 -12.10 21.40
C CYS A 145 16.67 -11.42 22.77
N ALA A 146 17.81 -11.11 23.39
CA ALA A 146 17.88 -10.44 24.68
C ALA A 146 17.36 -8.99 24.60
N GLU A 147 17.77 -8.24 23.57
CA GLU A 147 17.29 -6.88 23.32
C GLU A 147 15.78 -6.88 23.05
N VAL A 148 15.29 -7.75 22.17
CA VAL A 148 13.85 -7.89 21.90
C VAL A 148 13.07 -8.25 23.18
N SER A 149 13.58 -9.19 23.97
CA SER A 149 12.94 -9.59 25.23
C SER A 149 12.93 -8.47 26.26
N SER A 150 13.96 -7.62 26.31
CA SER A 150 14.03 -6.45 27.18
C SER A 150 12.93 -5.44 26.83
N HIS A 151 12.79 -5.12 25.54
CA HIS A 151 11.74 -4.20 25.06
C HIS A 151 10.33 -4.75 25.32
N LEU A 152 10.13 -6.08 25.22
CA LEU A 152 8.86 -6.73 25.55
C LEU A 152 8.57 -6.75 27.05
N ALA A 153 9.60 -6.82 27.89
CA ALA A 153 9.47 -6.81 29.35
C ALA A 153 9.02 -5.43 29.90
N GLU A 154 9.38 -4.33 29.24
CA GLU A 154 8.97 -2.98 29.62
C GLU A 154 7.46 -2.74 29.50
N VAL A 155 6.77 -3.51 28.67
CA VAL A 155 5.32 -3.41 28.46
C VAL A 155 4.60 -4.15 29.59
N LYS A 156 3.92 -3.43 30.48
CA LYS A 156 3.25 -4.04 31.65
C LYS A 156 1.87 -4.65 31.36
N ASP A 157 1.26 -4.34 30.21
CA ASP A 157 -0.13 -4.71 29.90
C ASP A 157 -0.34 -5.02 28.40
N ILE A 158 0.11 -6.20 27.94
CA ILE A 158 0.09 -6.57 26.50
C ILE A 158 -1.34 -6.68 25.93
N PHE A 159 -2.32 -7.13 26.73
CA PHE A 159 -3.69 -7.40 26.27
C PHE A 159 -4.68 -6.26 26.55
N GLN A 160 -4.24 -5.15 27.16
CA GLN A 160 -5.14 -4.03 27.43
C GLN A 160 -5.40 -3.19 26.16
N PRO A 161 -6.66 -2.77 25.91
CA PRO A 161 -7.06 -2.07 24.68
C PRO A 161 -6.49 -0.66 24.55
N LYS A 162 -6.14 -0.02 25.68
CA LYS A 162 -5.79 1.41 25.71
C LYS A 162 -4.37 1.67 25.25
N ASP A 163 -3.50 0.66 25.29
CA ASP A 163 -2.08 0.85 25.00
C ASP A 163 -1.73 0.41 23.56
N LYS A 164 -1.83 1.35 22.61
CA LYS A 164 -1.37 1.13 21.23
C LYS A 164 0.13 0.81 21.16
N ARG A 165 0.91 1.21 22.18
CA ARG A 165 2.36 0.95 22.25
C ARG A 165 2.62 -0.55 22.36
N ALA A 166 1.83 -1.28 23.15
CA ALA A 166 2.01 -2.71 23.34
C ALA A 166 1.93 -3.50 22.03
N SER A 167 0.89 -3.26 21.21
CA SER A 167 0.75 -3.93 19.91
C SER A 167 1.80 -3.48 18.88
N MET A 168 2.26 -2.23 18.96
CA MET A 168 3.33 -1.72 18.11
C MET A 168 4.65 -2.42 18.43
N VAL A 169 5.03 -2.50 19.70
CA VAL A 169 6.25 -3.18 20.19
C VAL A 169 6.23 -4.65 19.77
N VAL A 170 5.14 -5.39 20.00
CA VAL A 170 5.01 -6.81 19.58
C VAL A 170 5.23 -6.98 18.07
N ARG A 171 4.64 -6.10 17.24
CA ARG A 171 4.77 -6.17 15.78
C ARG A 171 6.18 -5.81 15.31
N GLU A 172 6.80 -4.80 15.90
CA GLU A 172 8.18 -4.39 15.58
C GLU A 172 9.19 -5.47 16.02
N SER A 173 9.00 -6.06 17.20
CA SER A 173 9.81 -7.18 17.69
C SER A 173 9.74 -8.38 16.75
N LEU A 174 8.54 -8.71 16.22
CA LEU A 174 8.39 -9.79 15.25
C LEU A 174 9.13 -9.49 13.95
N LYS A 175 9.03 -8.26 13.42
CA LYS A 175 9.74 -7.85 12.20
C LYS A 175 11.26 -7.96 12.33
N VAL A 176 11.81 -7.52 13.46
CA VAL A 176 13.26 -7.61 13.73
C VAL A 176 13.71 -9.06 13.68
N LEU A 177 13.00 -9.96 14.37
CA LEU A 177 13.34 -11.39 14.40
C LEU A 177 13.14 -12.06 13.04
N GLU A 178 12.04 -11.77 12.33
CA GLU A 178 11.77 -12.33 11.00
C GLU A 178 12.80 -11.86 9.97
N GLY A 179 13.23 -10.60 10.03
CA GLY A 179 14.33 -10.09 9.19
C GLY A 179 15.64 -10.83 9.44
N TRP A 180 16.01 -11.04 10.70
CA TRP A 180 17.20 -11.82 11.06
C TRP A 180 17.08 -13.30 10.63
N ILE A 181 15.94 -13.94 10.90
CA ILE A 181 15.69 -15.33 10.51
C ILE A 181 15.79 -15.49 9.00
N GLN A 182 15.14 -14.60 8.24
CA GLN A 182 15.15 -14.61 6.78
C GLN A 182 16.57 -14.45 6.25
N TRP A 183 17.34 -13.49 6.77
CA TRP A 183 18.73 -13.31 6.34
C TRP A 183 19.61 -14.52 6.62
N VAL A 184 19.52 -15.14 7.80
CA VAL A 184 20.29 -16.35 8.10
C VAL A 184 19.84 -17.54 7.22
N GLN A 185 18.58 -17.58 6.81
CA GLN A 185 18.05 -18.61 5.89
C GLN A 185 18.46 -18.38 4.43
N ASP A 186 18.54 -17.12 4.00
CA ASP A 186 18.96 -16.72 2.65
C ASP A 186 20.50 -16.70 2.50
N GLY A 187 21.21 -16.55 3.62
CA GLY A 187 22.66 -16.34 3.67
C GLY A 187 23.47 -17.52 3.13
N GLN A 188 24.19 -17.26 2.03
CA GLN A 188 25.20 -18.13 1.42
C GLN A 188 26.57 -18.11 2.14
N LEU A 189 26.62 -17.60 3.38
CA LEU A 189 27.86 -17.29 4.12
C LEU A 189 28.62 -18.49 4.68
N LEU A 190 27.98 -19.65 4.68
CA LEU A 190 28.63 -20.91 4.97
C LEU A 190 28.78 -21.61 3.61
N PRO A 191 30.01 -21.78 3.08
CA PRO A 191 30.17 -22.40 1.78
C PRO A 191 29.50 -23.76 1.77
N GLU A 192 28.53 -23.94 0.88
CA GLU A 192 28.23 -25.25 0.34
C GLU A 192 29.51 -25.69 -0.38
N SER A 193 30.20 -26.71 0.13
CA SER A 193 31.11 -27.44 -0.74
C SER A 193 30.88 -28.93 -0.53
N PRO A 194 30.75 -29.66 -1.64
CA PRO A 194 31.95 -30.33 -2.12
C PRO A 194 31.99 -30.51 -3.65
N VAL A 195 32.72 -29.69 -4.43
CA VAL A 195 33.15 -30.13 -5.79
C VAL A 195 34.54 -29.69 -6.25
N GLU A 196 35.08 -28.49 -6.01
CA GLU A 196 36.30 -28.07 -6.78
C GLU A 196 37.66 -28.13 -6.08
N SER A 197 37.74 -28.43 -4.78
CA SER A 197 39.02 -28.55 -4.05
C SER A 197 39.43 -29.99 -3.73
N ALA A 198 39.04 -30.96 -4.56
CA ALA A 198 39.57 -32.33 -4.51
C ALA A 198 40.92 -32.48 -5.24
N LYS A 199 41.85 -31.57 -5.02
CA LYS A 199 43.28 -31.82 -5.31
C LYS A 199 44.09 -31.43 -4.08
N GLU A 200 44.71 -32.48 -3.53
CA GLU A 200 45.77 -32.47 -2.51
C GLU A 200 45.34 -32.24 -1.05
N GLY A 201 45.02 -33.37 -0.40
CA GLY A 201 45.75 -33.72 0.82
C GLY A 201 45.41 -32.97 2.12
N ALA A 202 44.14 -32.83 2.49
CA ALA A 202 43.77 -32.64 3.89
C ALA A 202 42.38 -33.25 4.16
N ARG A 203 42.32 -34.25 5.05
CA ARG A 203 41.04 -34.71 5.62
C ARG A 203 40.49 -33.59 6.50
N GLY A 204 39.43 -32.92 6.06
CA GLY A 204 38.64 -31.99 6.88
C GLY A 204 37.24 -32.58 7.17
N PRO A 205 36.68 -32.42 8.40
CA PRO A 205 35.46 -33.09 8.82
C PRO A 205 34.19 -32.39 8.31
N GLU A 206 33.36 -33.17 7.62
CA GLU A 206 31.89 -33.19 7.61
C GLU A 206 31.14 -31.91 8.07
N PHE A 207 30.95 -30.94 7.17
CA PHE A 207 30.03 -29.81 7.38
C PHE A 207 28.60 -30.07 6.88
N ASN A 208 28.31 -31.28 6.39
CA ASN A 208 27.03 -31.66 5.79
C ASN A 208 26.07 -32.37 6.76
N SER A 209 25.93 -31.85 7.99
CA SER A 209 24.80 -32.24 8.84
C SER A 209 23.68 -31.21 8.68
N ARG A 210 22.45 -31.69 8.49
CA ARG A 210 21.18 -30.94 8.40
C ARG A 210 20.86 -30.10 9.67
N HIS A 211 21.85 -29.74 10.48
CA HIS A 211 21.74 -29.17 11.84
C HIS A 211 22.51 -27.84 12.03
N SER A 212 23.21 -27.33 11.02
CA SER A 212 24.04 -26.11 11.13
C SER A 212 23.21 -24.81 11.33
N PRO A 213 22.22 -24.47 10.48
CA PRO A 213 21.38 -23.26 10.67
C PRO A 213 20.46 -23.36 11.88
N TYR A 214 20.02 -24.57 12.23
CA TYR A 214 19.10 -24.81 13.34
C TYR A 214 19.65 -24.37 14.69
N GLN A 215 20.96 -24.45 14.91
CA GLN A 215 21.56 -24.04 16.19
C GLN A 215 21.66 -22.52 16.34
N ILE A 216 21.88 -21.79 15.23
CA ILE A 216 21.88 -20.31 15.22
C ILE A 216 20.44 -19.81 15.39
N LEU A 217 19.49 -20.47 14.73
CA LEU A 217 18.10 -20.03 14.66
C LEU A 217 17.19 -20.56 15.76
N ALA A 218 17.64 -21.49 16.61
CA ALA A 218 16.79 -22.14 17.62
C ALA A 218 16.09 -21.15 18.57
N SER A 219 16.83 -20.18 19.12
CA SER A 219 16.27 -19.16 20.01
C SER A 219 15.40 -18.12 19.29
N PRO A 220 15.83 -17.49 18.17
CA PRO A 220 14.99 -16.49 17.50
C PRO A 220 13.73 -17.11 16.90
N LEU A 221 13.76 -18.33 16.38
CA LEU A 221 12.56 -19.01 15.88
C LEU A 221 11.53 -19.23 16.99
N ARG A 222 11.95 -19.78 18.14
CA ARG A 222 11.05 -20.02 19.27
C ARG A 222 10.47 -18.71 19.83
N LEU A 223 11.30 -17.67 19.94
CA LEU A 223 10.83 -16.36 20.41
C LEU A 223 9.86 -15.72 19.41
N ALA A 224 10.17 -15.77 18.11
CA ALA A 224 9.30 -15.28 17.05
C ALA A 224 7.96 -16.02 17.04
N ASP A 225 7.95 -17.34 17.24
CA ASP A 225 6.73 -18.14 17.35
C ASP A 225 5.86 -17.69 18.54
N ARG A 226 6.47 -17.46 19.70
CA ARG A 226 5.73 -16.92 20.87
C ARG A 226 5.15 -15.54 20.60
N ILE A 227 5.93 -14.64 20.02
CA ILE A 227 5.50 -13.28 19.65
C ILE A 227 4.37 -13.36 18.61
N ARG A 228 4.46 -14.25 17.62
CA ARG A 228 3.43 -14.47 16.60
C ARG A 228 2.13 -14.94 17.21
N CYS A 229 2.17 -15.88 18.16
CA CYS A 229 0.99 -16.34 18.87
C CYS A 229 0.36 -15.23 19.72
N VAL A 230 1.15 -14.44 20.44
CA VAL A 230 0.65 -13.29 21.21
C VAL A 230 0.04 -12.22 20.30
N ASN A 231 0.70 -11.92 19.18
CA ASN A 231 0.18 -11.00 18.17
C ASN A 231 -1.16 -11.51 17.61
N SER A 232 -1.26 -12.80 17.24
CA SER A 232 -2.51 -13.42 16.78
C SER A 232 -3.62 -13.26 17.82
N LEU A 233 -3.36 -13.50 19.11
CA LEU A 233 -4.34 -13.25 20.18
C LEU A 233 -4.76 -11.78 20.28
N GLN A 234 -3.83 -10.83 20.16
CA GLN A 234 -4.16 -9.40 20.18
C GLN A 234 -5.08 -9.02 19.01
N LEU A 235 -4.78 -9.51 17.79
CA LEU A 235 -5.64 -9.30 16.63
C LEU A 235 -7.01 -9.95 16.83
N GLN A 236 -7.06 -11.16 17.39
CA GLN A 236 -8.31 -11.86 17.70
C GLN A 236 -9.17 -11.08 18.70
N GLN A 237 -8.58 -10.59 19.78
CA GLN A 237 -9.28 -9.76 20.77
C GLN A 237 -9.78 -8.44 20.17
N GLN A 238 -8.97 -7.77 19.34
CA GLN A 238 -9.36 -6.53 18.69
C GLN A 238 -10.56 -6.75 17.75
N GLN A 239 -10.54 -7.81 16.95
CA GLN A 239 -11.65 -8.15 16.06
C GLN A 239 -12.91 -8.56 16.82
N LEU A 240 -12.80 -9.41 17.86
CA LEU A 240 -13.94 -9.78 18.70
C LEU A 240 -14.61 -8.55 19.34
N ARG A 241 -13.82 -7.58 19.82
CA ARG A 241 -14.34 -6.31 20.34
C ARG A 241 -15.06 -5.50 19.26
N SER A 242 -14.47 -5.40 18.07
CA SER A 242 -15.09 -4.71 16.94
C SER A 242 -16.41 -5.34 16.54
N ILE A 243 -16.50 -6.67 16.53
CA ILE A 243 -17.71 -7.42 16.16
C ILE A 243 -18.76 -7.31 17.28
N ALA A 244 -18.36 -7.40 18.54
CA ALA A 244 -19.27 -7.30 19.68
C ALA A 244 -19.84 -5.88 19.88
N ALA A 245 -19.21 -4.85 19.31
CA ALA A 245 -19.73 -3.48 19.32
C ALA A 245 -20.94 -3.30 18.39
N ASP A 246 -21.15 -4.20 17.42
CA ASP A 246 -22.31 -4.19 16.55
C ASP A 246 -23.54 -4.73 17.28
N ALA A 247 -24.64 -3.96 17.31
CA ALA A 247 -25.88 -4.33 17.99
C ALA A 247 -26.56 -5.58 17.40
N THR A 248 -26.23 -5.96 16.16
CA THR A 248 -26.74 -7.16 15.49
C THR A 248 -25.89 -8.41 15.76
N SER A 249 -24.76 -8.26 16.45
CA SER A 249 -23.83 -9.34 16.74
C SER A 249 -24.40 -10.35 17.73
N PRO A 250 -24.16 -11.66 17.52
CA PRO A 250 -24.52 -12.67 18.48
C PRO A 250 -23.59 -12.69 19.69
N ILE A 251 -22.53 -11.88 19.75
CA ILE A 251 -21.59 -11.79 20.86
C ILE A 251 -21.73 -10.45 21.58
N THR A 252 -21.65 -10.45 22.90
CA THR A 252 -21.74 -9.23 23.71
C THR A 252 -20.36 -8.68 24.12
N PRO A 253 -20.22 -7.36 24.32
CA PRO A 253 -18.97 -6.77 24.82
C PRO A 253 -18.55 -7.32 26.20
N ALA A 254 -19.51 -7.70 27.05
CA ALA A 254 -19.26 -8.27 28.36
C ALA A 254 -18.62 -9.67 28.29
N GLU A 255 -19.06 -10.51 27.36
CA GLU A 255 -18.43 -11.81 27.11
C GLU A 255 -16.99 -11.64 26.64
N VAL A 256 -16.73 -10.69 25.74
CA VAL A 256 -15.36 -10.40 25.27
C VAL A 256 -14.48 -9.83 26.38
N GLN A 257 -15.04 -9.03 27.27
CA GLN A 257 -14.32 -8.49 28.42
C GLN A 257 -13.97 -9.61 29.43
N SER A 258 -14.87 -10.57 29.66
CA SER A 258 -14.61 -11.74 30.51
C SER A 258 -13.46 -12.61 29.99
N LEU A 259 -13.29 -12.73 28.66
CA LEU A 259 -12.15 -13.42 28.05
C LEU A 259 -10.80 -12.82 28.46
N ILE A 260 -10.77 -11.53 28.81
CA ILE A 260 -9.53 -10.78 29.10
C ILE A 260 -9.27 -10.74 30.60
N GLU A 261 -10.32 -10.59 31.41
CA GLU A 261 -10.23 -10.58 32.87
C GLU A 261 -9.83 -11.96 33.42
N ASP A 262 -10.26 -13.03 32.74
CA ASP A 262 -9.95 -14.41 33.14
C ASP A 262 -8.58 -14.91 32.63
N LEU A 263 -7.89 -14.13 31.80
CA LEU A 263 -6.50 -14.43 31.47
C LEU A 263 -5.65 -14.15 32.71
N PRO A 264 -4.73 -15.06 33.08
CA PRO A 264 -3.74 -14.73 34.09
C PRO A 264 -3.12 -13.37 33.74
N GLN A 265 -2.94 -12.49 34.72
CA GLN A 265 -1.99 -11.39 34.61
C GLN A 265 -0.61 -12.03 34.48
N ALA A 266 -0.32 -12.54 33.30
CA ALA A 266 0.89 -13.26 33.03
C ALA A 266 1.99 -12.20 32.99
N ASP A 267 2.92 -12.29 33.93
CA ASP A 267 4.15 -11.53 33.86
C ASP A 267 4.71 -11.67 32.43
N THR A 268 5.03 -10.55 31.79
CA THR A 268 5.52 -10.51 30.40
C THR A 268 6.76 -11.38 30.20
N HIS A 269 7.56 -11.53 31.26
CA HIS A 269 8.68 -12.47 31.34
C HIS A 269 8.28 -13.95 31.19
N SER A 270 7.11 -14.36 31.69
CA SER A 270 6.58 -15.73 31.56
C SER A 270 6.04 -16.01 30.15
N LEU A 271 5.42 -15.00 29.51
CA LEU A 271 4.85 -15.13 28.17
C LEU A 271 5.93 -15.32 27.11
N PHE A 272 7.01 -14.54 27.16
CA PHE A 272 8.06 -14.56 26.13
C PHE A 272 9.31 -15.37 26.51
N GLY A 273 9.44 -15.86 27.75
CA GLY A 273 10.56 -16.70 28.17
C GLY A 273 10.63 -18.01 27.39
N VAL A 274 11.81 -18.36 26.84
CA VAL A 274 12.01 -19.51 25.92
C VAL A 274 12.57 -20.77 26.64
N SER A 275 12.18 -21.03 27.89
CA SER A 275 12.62 -22.20 28.64
C SER A 275 11.70 -23.41 28.48
N GLU A 276 12.22 -24.63 28.66
CA GLU A 276 11.39 -25.85 28.64
C GLU A 276 10.31 -25.83 29.73
N TYR A 277 10.61 -25.20 30.87
CA TYR A 277 9.65 -25.00 31.96
C TYR A 277 8.52 -24.04 31.57
N SER A 278 8.80 -22.97 30.83
CA SER A 278 7.78 -21.99 30.42
C SER A 278 6.87 -22.51 29.31
N GLU A 279 7.24 -23.58 28.60
CA GLU A 279 6.43 -24.13 27.49
C GLU A 279 5.11 -24.73 27.97
N THR A 280 5.11 -25.39 29.13
CA THR A 280 3.89 -25.99 29.71
C THR A 280 2.89 -24.93 30.15
N VAL A 281 3.38 -23.89 30.84
CA VAL A 281 2.59 -22.73 31.28
C VAL A 281 2.03 -21.98 30.07
N TRP A 282 2.86 -21.82 29.03
CA TRP A 282 2.45 -21.19 27.78
C TRP A 282 1.34 -21.98 27.07
N LYS A 283 1.50 -23.30 26.87
CA LYS A 283 0.45 -24.14 26.25
C LYS A 283 -0.87 -24.10 27.02
N GLU A 284 -0.83 -24.16 28.35
CA GLU A 284 -2.02 -24.07 29.20
C GLU A 284 -2.69 -22.69 29.10
N PHE A 285 -1.92 -21.60 29.02
CA PHE A 285 -2.44 -20.24 28.81
C PHE A 285 -3.23 -20.14 27.49
N PHE A 286 -2.63 -20.56 26.37
CA PHE A 286 -3.31 -20.54 25.06
C PHE A 286 -4.50 -21.50 25.01
N GLY A 287 -4.39 -22.67 25.64
CA GLY A 287 -5.49 -23.64 25.74
C GLY A 287 -6.70 -23.10 26.49
N ARG A 288 -6.49 -22.33 27.58
CA ARG A 288 -7.58 -21.68 28.33
C ARG A 288 -8.28 -20.62 27.50
N PHE A 289 -7.52 -19.78 26.79
CA PHE A 289 -8.10 -18.79 25.88
C PHE A 289 -8.93 -19.47 24.80
N ALA A 290 -8.36 -20.48 24.11
CA ALA A 290 -9.04 -21.21 23.06
C ALA A 290 -10.36 -21.82 23.53
N ARG A 291 -10.37 -22.52 24.67
CA ARG A 291 -11.60 -23.15 25.23
C ARG A 291 -12.75 -22.17 25.47
N LYS A 292 -12.44 -20.91 25.82
CA LYS A 292 -13.48 -19.88 26.02
C LYS A 292 -13.83 -19.14 24.73
N ALA A 293 -12.85 -18.88 23.86
CA ALA A 293 -13.06 -18.17 22.61
C ALA A 293 -13.80 -19.02 21.57
N GLU A 294 -13.51 -20.31 21.46
CA GLU A 294 -14.12 -21.23 20.48
C GLU A 294 -15.67 -21.19 20.44
N PRO A 295 -16.41 -21.35 21.56
CA PRO A 295 -17.86 -21.28 21.52
C PRO A 295 -18.39 -19.90 21.10
N MET A 296 -17.66 -18.83 21.41
CA MET A 296 -18.01 -17.48 20.96
C MET A 296 -17.81 -17.34 19.45
N VAL A 297 -16.66 -17.81 18.94
CA VAL A 297 -16.33 -17.78 17.51
C VAL A 297 -17.31 -18.62 16.68
N LEU A 298 -17.76 -19.78 17.19
CA LEU A 298 -18.77 -20.60 16.52
C LEU A 298 -20.12 -19.90 16.35
N ARG A 299 -20.51 -19.01 17.29
CA ARG A 299 -21.73 -18.20 17.17
C ARG A 299 -21.64 -17.17 16.03
N LEU A 300 -20.44 -16.86 15.53
CA LEU A 300 -20.26 -15.97 14.38
C LEU A 300 -20.50 -16.68 13.04
N LYS A 301 -20.53 -18.02 13.01
CA LYS A 301 -20.72 -18.79 11.77
C LYS A 301 -21.92 -18.31 10.95
N PRO A 302 -23.14 -18.10 11.50
CA PRO A 302 -24.29 -17.67 10.71
C PRO A 302 -24.11 -16.30 10.05
N LEU A 303 -23.34 -15.39 10.67
CA LEU A 303 -23.03 -14.09 10.07
C LEU A 303 -22.09 -14.27 8.87
N ILE A 304 -21.07 -15.11 9.02
CA ILE A 304 -20.13 -15.44 7.95
C ILE A 304 -20.86 -16.14 6.82
N ASP A 305 -21.68 -17.16 7.12
CA ASP A 305 -22.49 -17.89 6.14
C ASP A 305 -23.37 -16.94 5.32
N ARG A 306 -24.01 -15.96 5.98
CA ARG A 306 -24.84 -14.98 5.29
C ARG A 306 -24.04 -14.12 4.32
N GLN A 307 -22.81 -13.72 4.68
CA GLN A 307 -21.93 -12.96 3.79
C GLN A 307 -21.38 -13.81 2.63
N LEU A 308 -21.07 -15.09 2.89
CA LEU A 308 -20.61 -16.02 1.87
C LEU A 308 -21.73 -16.42 0.89
N ALA A 309 -22.98 -16.51 1.37
CA ALA A 309 -24.16 -16.90 0.58
C ALA A 309 -24.78 -15.74 -0.22
N ALA A 310 -24.73 -14.52 0.30
CA ALA A 310 -25.19 -13.31 -0.37
C ALA A 310 -24.00 -12.40 -0.66
N PRO A 311 -23.16 -12.75 -1.66
CA PRO A 311 -22.00 -11.95 -1.98
C PRO A 311 -22.46 -10.55 -2.37
N SER A 312 -21.92 -9.52 -1.71
CA SER A 312 -22.19 -8.11 -2.00
C SER A 312 -21.67 -7.64 -3.37
N GLY A 313 -21.15 -8.57 -4.18
CA GLY A 313 -20.57 -8.40 -5.50
C GLY A 313 -19.91 -9.70 -5.97
N ASP A 314 -18.69 -9.60 -6.49
CA ASP A 314 -17.88 -10.73 -6.95
C ASP A 314 -17.29 -11.54 -5.79
N ALA A 315 -16.97 -12.81 -6.03
CA ALA A 315 -16.39 -13.74 -5.06
C ALA A 315 -15.09 -13.20 -4.44
N ALA A 316 -14.25 -12.52 -5.25
CA ALA A 316 -13.03 -11.86 -4.76
C ALA A 316 -13.32 -10.80 -3.69
N SER A 317 -14.34 -9.98 -3.91
CA SER A 317 -14.78 -8.92 -2.99
C SER A 317 -15.38 -9.50 -1.73
N THR A 318 -16.15 -10.58 -1.84
CA THR A 318 -16.69 -11.31 -0.67
C THR A 318 -15.59 -11.88 0.19
N VAL A 319 -14.57 -12.52 -0.40
CA VAL A 319 -13.41 -13.01 0.34
C VAL A 319 -12.67 -11.88 1.02
N ALA A 320 -12.44 -10.75 0.35
CA ALA A 320 -11.80 -9.58 0.94
C ALA A 320 -12.62 -9.00 2.11
N SER A 321 -13.94 -8.94 1.99
CA SER A 321 -14.83 -8.47 3.07
C SER A 321 -14.77 -9.40 4.28
N VAL A 322 -14.90 -10.71 4.06
CA VAL A 322 -14.90 -11.71 5.14
C VAL A 322 -13.55 -11.79 5.82
N THR A 323 -12.45 -11.77 5.06
CA THR A 323 -11.09 -11.76 5.63
C THR A 323 -10.76 -10.44 6.33
N GLY A 324 -11.28 -9.31 5.84
CA GLY A 324 -11.15 -8.02 6.50
C GLY A 324 -11.89 -7.97 7.85
N GLN A 325 -13.13 -8.47 7.89
CA GLN A 325 -13.98 -8.40 9.08
C GLN A 325 -13.66 -9.51 10.10
N PHE A 326 -13.36 -10.73 9.64
CA PHE A 326 -13.22 -11.92 10.47
C PHE A 326 -11.83 -12.56 10.40
N GLY A 327 -10.84 -11.94 9.74
CA GLY A 327 -9.54 -12.56 9.43
C GLY A 327 -8.85 -13.32 10.57
N ALA A 328 -8.71 -12.72 11.74
CA ALA A 328 -8.09 -13.37 12.90
C ALA A 328 -8.99 -14.45 13.51
N MET A 329 -10.31 -14.39 13.32
CA MET A 329 -11.24 -15.46 13.72
C MET A 329 -11.11 -16.68 12.81
N LEU A 330 -10.73 -16.49 11.55
CA LEU A 330 -10.51 -17.58 10.59
C LEU A 330 -9.26 -18.40 10.93
N ASP A 331 -8.39 -17.93 11.83
CA ASP A 331 -7.28 -18.73 12.35
C ASP A 331 -7.76 -19.88 13.26
N PHE A 332 -8.96 -19.79 13.85
CA PHE A 332 -9.50 -20.87 14.67
C PHE A 332 -9.77 -22.12 13.81
N PRO A 333 -9.14 -23.27 14.11
CA PRO A 333 -9.33 -24.50 13.32
C PRO A 333 -10.79 -24.94 13.27
N ILE A 334 -11.49 -24.85 14.42
CA ILE A 334 -12.89 -25.26 14.53
C ILE A 334 -13.81 -24.47 13.60
N LEU A 335 -13.55 -23.17 13.38
CA LEU A 335 -14.34 -22.36 12.46
C LEU A 335 -14.04 -22.73 11.02
N ARG A 336 -12.78 -22.98 10.67
CA ARG A 336 -12.35 -23.40 9.33
C ARG A 336 -12.91 -24.75 8.92
N GLU A 337 -13.04 -25.68 9.86
CA GLU A 337 -13.66 -26.99 9.63
C GLU A 337 -15.17 -26.85 9.41
N ASN A 338 -15.86 -26.03 10.21
CA ASN A 338 -17.29 -25.80 10.07
C ASN A 338 -17.67 -25.00 8.82
N LEU A 339 -16.75 -24.22 8.25
CA LEU A 339 -16.94 -23.47 6.99
C LEU A 339 -16.36 -24.19 5.76
N LYS A 340 -15.99 -25.48 5.87
CA LYS A 340 -15.27 -26.18 4.81
C LYS A 340 -16.03 -26.19 3.48
N SER A 341 -17.34 -26.43 3.50
CA SER A 341 -18.16 -26.50 2.28
C SER A 341 -18.31 -25.14 1.60
N GLU A 342 -18.44 -24.09 2.39
CA GLU A 342 -18.61 -22.71 1.97
C GLU A 342 -17.30 -22.18 1.39
N ARG A 343 -16.17 -22.49 2.04
CA ARG A 343 -14.81 -22.18 1.55
C ARG A 343 -14.51 -22.87 0.22
N GLN A 344 -14.91 -24.13 0.05
CA GLN A 344 -14.78 -24.85 -1.21
C GLN A 344 -15.64 -24.24 -2.32
N THR A 345 -16.87 -23.87 -2.00
CA THR A 345 -17.80 -23.22 -2.94
C THR A 345 -17.24 -21.90 -3.45
N ILE A 346 -16.73 -21.06 -2.55
CA ILE A 346 -16.14 -19.77 -2.93
C ILE A 346 -14.83 -19.94 -3.70
N LEU A 347 -14.00 -20.93 -3.35
CA LEU A 347 -12.83 -21.25 -4.16
C LEU A 347 -13.21 -21.64 -5.59
N MET A 348 -14.30 -22.40 -5.77
CA MET A 348 -14.82 -22.73 -7.09
C MET A 348 -15.31 -21.49 -7.84
N MET A 349 -16.02 -20.59 -7.16
CA MET A 349 -16.45 -19.31 -7.74
C MET A 349 -15.26 -18.43 -8.14
N LEU A 350 -14.23 -18.33 -7.29
CA LEU A 350 -12.98 -17.62 -7.61
C LEU A 350 -12.30 -18.19 -8.84
N LYS A 351 -12.19 -19.52 -8.94
CA LYS A 351 -11.63 -20.19 -10.12
C LYS A 351 -12.44 -19.84 -11.38
N ARG A 352 -13.77 -19.86 -11.31
CA ARG A 352 -14.63 -19.46 -12.43
C ARG A 352 -14.42 -18.00 -12.83
N GLU A 353 -14.37 -17.09 -11.86
CA GLU A 353 -14.11 -15.67 -12.16
C GLU A 353 -12.71 -15.46 -12.75
N LEU A 354 -11.73 -16.26 -12.32
CA LEU A 354 -10.38 -16.24 -12.88
C LEU A 354 -10.39 -16.69 -14.34
N ASP A 355 -11.16 -17.74 -14.67
CA ASP A 355 -11.39 -18.19 -16.04
C ASP A 355 -12.12 -17.12 -16.87
N GLU A 356 -13.13 -16.43 -16.30
CA GLU A 356 -13.84 -15.33 -16.96
C GLU A 356 -12.91 -14.14 -17.29
N VAL A 357 -11.98 -13.80 -16.40
CA VAL A 357 -10.97 -12.75 -16.65
C VAL A 357 -9.96 -13.20 -17.70
N GLU A 358 -9.55 -14.48 -17.70
CA GLU A 358 -8.68 -15.04 -18.74
C GLU A 358 -9.35 -15.01 -20.13
N ASP A 359 -10.61 -15.43 -20.22
CA ASP A 359 -11.41 -15.36 -21.43
C ASP A 359 -11.58 -13.92 -21.94
N SER A 360 -11.80 -12.98 -21.01
CA SER A 360 -11.94 -11.55 -21.34
C SER A 360 -10.63 -10.98 -21.88
N LEU A 361 -9.49 -11.36 -21.27
CA LEU A 361 -8.17 -10.98 -21.76
C LEU A 361 -7.88 -11.53 -23.17
N GLY A 362 -8.41 -12.71 -23.49
CA GLY A 362 -8.30 -13.33 -24.82
C GLY A 362 -9.19 -12.67 -25.89
N ARG A 363 -10.30 -12.03 -25.49
CA ARG A 363 -11.20 -11.33 -26.42
C ARG A 363 -10.68 -9.92 -26.68
N SER A 364 -9.98 -9.74 -27.81
CA SER A 364 -9.56 -8.40 -28.25
C SER A 364 -10.78 -7.55 -28.62
N ARG A 365 -11.16 -6.62 -27.76
CA ARG A 365 -12.09 -5.53 -28.07
C ARG A 365 -11.26 -4.28 -28.30
N THR A 366 -11.08 -3.85 -29.54
CA THR A 366 -10.49 -2.54 -29.82
C THR A 366 -11.58 -1.50 -29.75
N LEU A 367 -11.85 -0.99 -28.54
CA LEU A 367 -12.76 0.15 -28.32
C LEU A 367 -11.96 1.48 -28.34
N GLY A 368 -10.71 1.44 -27.86
CA GLY A 368 -9.73 2.52 -27.92
C GLY A 368 -8.68 2.38 -26.81
N TYR A 369 -7.52 3.03 -26.92
CA TYR A 369 -6.42 2.84 -25.95
C TYR A 369 -6.81 3.17 -24.49
N LEU A 370 -7.66 4.18 -24.28
CA LEU A 370 -8.13 4.56 -22.94
C LEU A 370 -9.03 3.49 -22.31
N GLU A 371 -9.97 2.97 -23.08
CA GLU A 371 -10.95 1.98 -22.64
C GLU A 371 -10.26 0.65 -22.38
N ASP A 372 -9.36 0.24 -23.28
CA ASP A 372 -8.54 -0.97 -23.14
C ASP A 372 -7.64 -0.88 -21.89
N LEU A 373 -7.02 0.29 -21.63
CA LEU A 373 -6.23 0.50 -20.40
C LEU A 373 -7.08 0.43 -19.14
N GLN A 374 -8.28 1.01 -19.15
CA GLN A 374 -9.19 0.99 -18.01
C GLN A 374 -9.68 -0.45 -17.74
N GLU A 375 -10.04 -1.21 -18.77
CA GLU A 375 -10.44 -2.61 -18.65
C GLU A 375 -9.28 -3.45 -18.09
N LEU A 376 -8.06 -3.28 -18.59
CA LEU A 376 -6.87 -3.97 -18.07
C LEU A 376 -6.53 -3.57 -16.63
N ALA A 377 -6.79 -2.32 -16.23
CA ALA A 377 -6.62 -1.88 -14.84
C ALA A 377 -7.66 -2.52 -13.91
N MET A 378 -8.92 -2.60 -14.35
CA MET A 378 -10.00 -3.26 -13.61
C MET A 378 -9.72 -4.76 -13.45
N MET A 379 -9.35 -5.45 -14.55
CA MET A 379 -8.96 -6.87 -14.51
C MET A 379 -7.77 -7.10 -13.59
N ARG A 380 -6.76 -6.22 -13.64
CA ARG A 380 -5.61 -6.30 -12.73
C ARG A 380 -6.02 -6.19 -11.27
N GLY A 381 -6.84 -5.20 -10.93
CA GLY A 381 -7.35 -5.01 -9.57
C GLY A 381 -8.12 -6.24 -9.07
N LYS A 382 -8.96 -6.83 -9.93
CA LYS A 382 -9.71 -8.06 -9.59
C LYS A 382 -8.76 -9.25 -9.33
N VAL A 383 -7.77 -9.48 -10.20
CA VAL A 383 -6.78 -10.56 -10.03
C VAL A 383 -5.93 -10.37 -8.77
N ASP A 384 -5.49 -9.14 -8.49
CA ASP A 384 -4.70 -8.85 -7.28
C ASP A 384 -5.54 -9.07 -6.01
N LEU A 385 -6.83 -8.73 -6.03
CA LEU A 385 -7.77 -9.01 -4.93
C LEU A 385 -7.96 -10.52 -4.70
N MET A 386 -8.12 -11.30 -5.76
CA MET A 386 -8.17 -12.77 -5.68
C MET A 386 -6.87 -13.34 -5.11
N ALA A 387 -5.72 -12.86 -5.60
CA ALA A 387 -4.41 -13.30 -5.15
C ALA A 387 -4.20 -13.01 -3.65
N ALA A 388 -4.68 -11.88 -3.15
CA ALA A 388 -4.63 -11.54 -1.72
C ALA A 388 -5.46 -12.52 -0.88
N GLY A 389 -6.68 -12.88 -1.32
CA GLY A 389 -7.53 -13.86 -0.62
C GLY A 389 -7.01 -15.30 -0.66
N LEU A 390 -6.24 -15.65 -1.69
CA LEU A 390 -5.58 -16.94 -1.84
C LEU A 390 -4.19 -16.99 -1.20
N ALA A 391 -3.65 -15.85 -0.79
CA ALA A 391 -2.32 -15.76 -0.22
C ALA A 391 -2.23 -16.55 1.09
N PRO A 392 -1.06 -17.14 1.40
CA PRO A 392 -0.87 -17.85 2.67
C PRO A 392 -1.13 -16.99 3.92
N SER A 393 -0.98 -15.67 3.79
CA SER A 393 -1.23 -14.67 4.84
C SER A 393 -2.70 -14.44 5.15
N SER A 394 -3.62 -14.75 4.21
CA SER A 394 -5.06 -14.61 4.43
C SER A 394 -5.62 -15.72 5.33
N GLY A 395 -4.94 -16.87 5.42
CA GLY A 395 -5.33 -18.01 6.26
C GLY A 395 -6.63 -18.73 5.84
N PHE A 396 -7.51 -18.06 5.08
CA PHE A 396 -8.87 -18.52 4.82
C PHE A 396 -9.00 -19.63 3.78
N LEU A 397 -8.23 -19.61 2.67
CA LEU A 397 -8.34 -20.61 1.59
C LEU A 397 -7.09 -21.48 1.43
N ARG A 398 -6.01 -21.19 2.17
CA ARG A 398 -4.67 -21.75 1.96
C ARG A 398 -4.61 -23.30 2.05
N ASP A 399 -5.35 -23.91 2.96
CA ASP A 399 -5.37 -25.35 3.22
C ASP A 399 -6.22 -26.15 2.22
N LEU A 400 -6.99 -25.50 1.34
CA LEU A 400 -7.83 -26.19 0.38
C LEU A 400 -7.04 -26.68 -0.84
N PRO A 401 -7.36 -27.89 -1.35
CA PRO A 401 -6.77 -28.38 -2.59
C PRO A 401 -7.14 -27.46 -3.75
N GLY A 402 -6.15 -27.06 -4.54
CA GLY A 402 -6.33 -26.16 -5.69
C GLY A 402 -6.23 -24.66 -5.37
N ALA A 403 -6.09 -24.26 -4.10
CA ALA A 403 -5.85 -22.85 -3.75
C ALA A 403 -4.47 -22.36 -4.20
N SER A 404 -3.43 -23.19 -4.06
CA SER A 404 -2.06 -22.89 -4.53
C SER A 404 -1.99 -22.76 -6.06
N GLU A 405 -2.71 -23.62 -6.77
CA GLU A 405 -2.85 -23.59 -8.23
C GLU A 405 -3.61 -22.33 -8.69
N ALA A 406 -4.72 -21.97 -8.01
CA ALA A 406 -5.42 -20.73 -8.31
C ALA A 406 -4.51 -19.51 -8.08
N LEU A 407 -3.71 -19.50 -7.00
CA LEU A 407 -2.77 -18.43 -6.72
C LEU A 407 -1.67 -18.31 -7.79
N SER A 408 -1.12 -19.44 -8.27
CA SER A 408 -0.13 -19.41 -9.35
C SER A 408 -0.75 -18.92 -10.66
N LYS A 409 -1.98 -19.31 -10.97
CA LYS A 409 -2.74 -18.78 -12.11
C LYS A 409 -2.99 -17.27 -12.00
N CYS A 410 -3.37 -16.74 -10.83
CA CYS A 410 -3.48 -15.29 -10.60
C CYS A 410 -2.15 -14.57 -10.88
N ARG A 411 -1.02 -15.11 -10.39
CA ARG A 411 0.31 -14.53 -10.66
C ARG A 411 0.64 -14.54 -12.16
N GLY A 412 0.31 -15.63 -12.85
CA GLY A 412 0.45 -15.75 -14.31
C GLY A 412 -0.37 -14.70 -15.06
N MET A 413 -1.65 -14.56 -14.73
CA MET A 413 -2.54 -13.56 -15.34
C MET A 413 -2.09 -12.14 -15.06
N SER A 414 -1.61 -11.87 -13.86
CA SER A 414 -0.99 -10.59 -13.51
C SER A 414 0.19 -10.25 -14.44
N MET A 415 1.01 -11.22 -14.81
CA MET A 415 2.09 -11.03 -15.79
C MET A 415 1.55 -10.83 -17.22
N LEU A 416 0.53 -11.60 -17.64
CA LEU A 416 -0.10 -11.45 -18.95
C LEU A 416 -0.74 -10.07 -19.14
N ILE A 417 -1.48 -9.58 -18.14
CA ILE A 417 -2.08 -8.25 -18.15
C ILE A 417 -1.00 -7.17 -18.28
N LYS A 418 0.11 -7.31 -17.55
CA LYS A 418 1.26 -6.39 -17.66
C LYS A 418 1.83 -6.41 -19.09
N GLY A 419 2.07 -7.59 -19.66
CA GLY A 419 2.56 -7.73 -21.04
C GLY A 419 1.61 -7.12 -22.08
N ARG A 420 0.29 -7.23 -21.88
CA ARG A 420 -0.71 -6.59 -22.75
C ARG A 420 -0.68 -5.06 -22.63
N LYS A 421 -0.57 -4.50 -21.41
CA LYS A 421 -0.39 -3.05 -21.20
C LYS A 421 0.88 -2.53 -21.87
N ASP A 422 2.00 -3.25 -21.75
CA ASP A 422 3.26 -2.90 -22.40
C ASP A 422 3.12 -2.91 -23.93
N THR A 423 2.35 -3.85 -24.48
CA THR A 423 2.09 -3.93 -25.93
C THR A 423 1.22 -2.76 -26.40
N LEU A 424 0.15 -2.43 -25.67
CA LEU A 424 -0.70 -1.27 -25.96
C LEU A 424 0.10 0.04 -25.92
N PHE A 425 0.96 0.21 -24.93
CA PHE A 425 1.81 1.40 -24.84
C PHE A 425 2.76 1.51 -26.05
N LYS A 426 3.36 0.40 -26.48
CA LYS A 426 4.22 0.38 -27.68
C LYS A 426 3.44 0.72 -28.96
N GLN A 427 2.24 0.16 -29.12
CA GLN A 427 1.37 0.45 -30.26
C GLN A 427 0.98 1.93 -30.30
N TRP A 428 0.55 2.47 -29.15
CA TRP A 428 0.26 3.88 -28.98
C TRP A 428 1.45 4.77 -29.34
N CYS A 429 2.65 4.49 -28.80
CA CYS A 429 3.86 5.26 -29.12
C CYS A 429 4.19 5.25 -30.62
N ALA A 430 4.01 4.11 -31.29
CA ALA A 430 4.27 3.97 -32.72
C ALA A 430 3.28 4.78 -33.57
N GLU A 431 1.98 4.68 -33.27
CA GLU A 431 0.94 5.46 -33.93
C GLU A 431 1.15 6.97 -33.71
N MET A 432 1.46 7.36 -32.48
CA MET A 432 1.73 8.74 -32.12
C MET A 432 2.94 9.32 -32.85
N SER A 433 4.04 8.57 -32.91
CA SER A 433 5.24 9.02 -33.60
C SER A 433 5.04 9.14 -35.11
N SER A 434 4.12 8.37 -35.70
CA SER A 434 3.79 8.49 -37.13
C SER A 434 2.97 9.74 -37.48
N ASN A 435 2.16 10.24 -36.54
CA ASN A 435 1.24 11.36 -36.77
C ASN A 435 1.72 12.70 -36.19
N SER A 436 2.86 12.70 -35.48
CA SER A 436 3.43 13.82 -34.73
C SER A 436 3.57 15.13 -35.55
N SER A 437 3.92 15.01 -36.84
CA SER A 437 4.08 16.15 -37.76
C SER A 437 2.77 16.87 -38.15
N VAL A 438 1.59 16.30 -37.85
CA VAL A 438 0.28 16.77 -38.38
C VAL A 438 -0.57 17.46 -37.31
N TRP A 439 -0.29 17.26 -36.03
CA TRP A 439 -1.20 17.64 -34.94
C TRP A 439 -1.27 19.13 -34.61
N LEU A 440 -0.23 19.89 -34.96
CA LEU A 440 -0.09 21.30 -34.59
C LEU A 440 0.24 22.14 -35.81
N ASP A 441 -0.72 22.31 -36.71
CA ASP A 441 -0.68 23.43 -37.65
C ASP A 441 -0.99 24.74 -36.89
N THR A 442 -0.01 25.18 -36.12
CA THR A 442 -0.05 26.42 -35.31
C THR A 442 -0.21 27.69 -36.14
N SER A 443 -0.16 27.58 -37.47
CA SER A 443 -0.36 28.68 -38.41
C SER A 443 -1.82 28.88 -38.82
N ALA A 444 -2.69 27.90 -38.56
CA ALA A 444 -4.10 27.97 -38.91
C ALA A 444 -4.92 28.81 -37.90
N SER A 445 -5.93 29.53 -38.40
CA SER A 445 -6.92 30.23 -37.58
C SER A 445 -7.64 29.24 -36.64
N VAL A 446 -7.72 29.58 -35.35
CA VAL A 446 -8.34 28.78 -34.27
C VAL A 446 -9.79 28.41 -34.58
N ILE A 447 -10.56 29.26 -35.26
CA ILE A 447 -11.93 28.98 -35.73
C ILE A 447 -11.96 29.17 -37.26
N LYS A 448 -12.60 28.23 -37.95
CA LYS A 448 -12.87 28.29 -39.40
C LYS A 448 -14.36 28.02 -39.65
N THR A 449 -14.91 28.63 -40.69
CA THR A 449 -16.21 28.24 -41.23
C THR A 449 -16.04 26.95 -42.02
N SER A 450 -16.93 25.97 -41.82
CA SER A 450 -16.87 24.69 -42.52
C SER A 450 -16.91 24.90 -44.05
N SER A 451 -16.19 24.07 -44.80
CA SER A 451 -16.10 24.15 -46.26
C SER A 451 -17.41 23.79 -46.97
N ASP A 452 -18.40 23.25 -46.25
CA ASP A 452 -19.66 22.74 -46.78
C ASP A 452 -20.77 23.81 -46.78
N GLY A 453 -20.47 25.04 -47.22
CA GLY A 453 -21.46 26.07 -47.61
C GLY A 453 -22.51 26.51 -46.56
N GLY A 454 -22.55 25.92 -45.37
CA GLY A 454 -23.58 26.11 -44.35
C GLY A 454 -23.27 27.17 -43.29
N GLY A 455 -22.04 27.70 -43.27
CA GLY A 455 -21.64 28.73 -42.32
C GLY A 455 -21.37 28.23 -40.89
N ASP A 456 -21.37 26.91 -40.67
CA ASP A 456 -21.06 26.32 -39.36
C ASP A 456 -19.62 26.62 -38.94
N LEU A 457 -19.42 26.92 -37.66
CA LEU A 457 -18.10 27.18 -37.09
C LEU A 457 -17.49 25.89 -36.55
N GLU A 458 -16.23 25.65 -36.89
CA GLU A 458 -15.41 24.55 -36.37
C GLU A 458 -14.09 25.08 -35.82
N VAL A 459 -13.64 24.48 -34.72
CA VAL A 459 -12.33 24.78 -34.13
C VAL A 459 -11.27 24.03 -34.91
N THR A 460 -10.25 24.73 -35.42
CA THR A 460 -9.10 24.12 -36.12
C THR A 460 -8.10 23.55 -35.11
N PHE A 461 -8.54 22.60 -34.29
CA PHE A 461 -7.69 21.83 -33.40
C PHE A 461 -7.87 20.35 -33.68
N ASP A 462 -6.78 19.61 -33.85
CA ASP A 462 -6.86 18.20 -34.16
C ASP A 462 -7.51 17.43 -32.99
N SER A 463 -8.67 16.83 -33.26
CA SER A 463 -9.37 15.97 -32.32
C SER A 463 -8.50 14.81 -31.83
N ARG A 464 -7.54 14.34 -32.64
CA ARG A 464 -6.58 13.30 -32.27
C ARG A 464 -5.61 13.77 -31.20
N LEU A 465 -5.17 15.03 -31.22
CA LEU A 465 -4.27 15.60 -30.21
C LEU A 465 -4.96 15.68 -28.84
N LEU A 466 -6.25 16.05 -28.79
CA LEU A 466 -7.02 16.02 -27.54
C LEU A 466 -7.12 14.60 -26.97
N LEU A 467 -7.37 13.61 -27.82
CA LEU A 467 -7.41 12.21 -27.40
C LEU A 467 -6.02 11.72 -26.96
N ALA A 468 -4.97 12.10 -27.69
CA ALA A 468 -3.58 11.78 -27.40
C ALA A 468 -3.14 12.29 -26.04
N THR A 469 -3.51 13.53 -25.67
CA THR A 469 -3.20 14.08 -24.34
C THR A 469 -3.90 13.32 -23.21
N LYS A 470 -5.14 12.86 -23.42
CA LYS A 470 -5.86 12.02 -22.44
C LYS A 470 -5.20 10.65 -22.30
N GLU A 471 -4.86 10.02 -23.43
CA GLU A 471 -4.15 8.72 -23.47
C GLU A 471 -2.79 8.81 -22.79
N ALA A 472 -2.01 9.85 -23.10
CA ALA A 472 -0.71 10.12 -22.50
C ALA A 472 -0.81 10.21 -20.96
N ARG A 473 -1.79 10.96 -20.44
CA ARG A 473 -2.06 11.02 -18.98
C ARG A 473 -2.40 9.66 -18.39
N ALA A 474 -3.22 8.87 -19.08
CA ALA A 474 -3.59 7.53 -18.62
C ALA A 474 -2.36 6.60 -18.55
N PHE A 475 -1.47 6.66 -19.53
CA PHE A 475 -0.21 5.91 -19.51
C PHE A 475 0.75 6.39 -18.41
N THR A 476 0.87 7.70 -18.19
CA THR A 476 1.66 8.26 -17.08
C THR A 476 1.12 7.80 -15.72
N ASN A 477 -0.20 7.83 -15.53
CA ASN A 477 -0.86 7.33 -14.31
C ASN A 477 -0.65 5.82 -14.12
N ALA A 478 -0.50 5.06 -15.21
CA ALA A 478 -0.16 3.65 -15.19
C ALA A 478 1.34 3.36 -14.97
N GLY A 479 2.18 4.40 -14.83
CA GLY A 479 3.61 4.30 -14.53
C GLY A 479 4.53 4.29 -15.76
N TYR A 480 4.02 4.52 -16.97
CA TYR A 480 4.83 4.60 -18.18
C TYR A 480 5.45 5.99 -18.37
N GLN A 481 6.65 6.02 -18.94
CA GLN A 481 7.35 7.26 -19.27
C GLN A 481 7.13 7.58 -20.75
N ILE A 482 6.54 8.74 -21.04
CA ILE A 482 6.26 9.18 -22.41
C ILE A 482 7.60 9.50 -23.12
N PRO A 483 7.82 9.00 -24.35
CA PRO A 483 9.00 9.33 -25.14
C PRO A 483 9.18 10.84 -25.34
N LYS A 484 10.43 11.33 -25.26
CA LYS A 484 10.74 12.77 -25.33
C LYS A 484 10.25 13.46 -26.62
N ASN A 485 10.23 12.72 -27.74
CA ASN A 485 9.71 13.21 -29.01
C ASN A 485 8.21 13.52 -28.95
N LEU A 486 7.44 12.76 -28.17
CA LEU A 486 6.01 12.97 -28.00
C LEU A 486 5.70 13.93 -26.84
N SER A 487 6.59 14.03 -25.84
CA SER A 487 6.39 14.89 -24.67
C SER A 487 6.13 16.35 -25.05
N ALA A 488 6.90 16.90 -26.01
CA ALA A 488 6.74 18.29 -26.43
C ALA A 488 5.36 18.57 -27.06
N GLU A 489 4.85 17.63 -27.86
CA GLU A 489 3.55 17.74 -28.52
C GLU A 489 2.40 17.51 -27.55
N VAL A 490 2.54 16.56 -26.62
CA VAL A 490 1.57 16.33 -25.54
C VAL A 490 1.50 17.56 -24.62
N GLU A 491 2.64 18.11 -24.19
CA GLU A 491 2.69 19.33 -23.37
C GLU A 491 2.08 20.54 -24.07
N ALA A 492 2.34 20.70 -25.38
CA ALA A 492 1.69 21.73 -26.18
C ALA A 492 0.18 21.51 -26.21
N GLY A 493 -0.27 20.28 -26.48
CA GLY A 493 -1.68 19.88 -26.44
C GLY A 493 -2.33 20.17 -25.09
N GLU A 494 -1.67 19.88 -23.97
CA GLU A 494 -2.20 20.14 -22.62
C GLU A 494 -2.40 21.62 -22.33
N ARG A 495 -1.47 22.48 -22.79
CA ARG A 495 -1.59 23.94 -22.62
C ARG A 495 -2.79 24.50 -23.38
N TYR A 496 -3.08 23.96 -24.55
CA TYR A 496 -4.17 24.42 -25.41
C TYR A 496 -5.50 23.69 -25.17
N TYR A 497 -5.48 22.52 -24.53
CA TYR A 497 -6.64 21.64 -24.30
C TYR A 497 -7.82 22.38 -23.67
N LYS A 498 -7.57 23.15 -22.60
CA LYS A 498 -8.62 23.89 -21.88
C LYS A 498 -9.33 24.90 -22.79
N TYR A 499 -8.56 25.60 -23.62
CA TYR A 499 -9.09 26.61 -24.54
C TYR A 499 -9.81 25.96 -25.72
N ALA A 500 -9.26 24.87 -26.27
CA ALA A 500 -9.88 24.13 -27.37
C ALA A 500 -11.26 23.56 -26.98
N VAL A 501 -11.41 23.03 -25.76
CA VAL A 501 -12.71 22.52 -25.27
C VAL A 501 -13.73 23.65 -25.12
N SER A 502 -13.35 24.77 -24.51
CA SER A 502 -14.25 25.93 -24.33
C SER A 502 -14.67 26.53 -25.68
N LEU A 503 -13.73 26.71 -26.62
CA LEU A 503 -14.06 27.20 -27.96
C LEU A 503 -14.94 26.24 -28.75
N ARG A 504 -14.80 24.92 -28.51
CA ARG A 504 -15.71 23.92 -29.10
C ARG A 504 -17.13 24.09 -28.59
N GLU A 505 -17.33 24.35 -27.29
CA GLU A 505 -18.66 24.65 -26.74
C GLU A 505 -19.26 25.93 -27.33
N VAL A 506 -18.43 26.96 -27.55
CA VAL A 506 -18.83 28.21 -28.21
C VAL A 506 -19.27 27.96 -29.65
N CYS A 507 -18.53 27.16 -30.42
CA CYS A 507 -18.90 26.81 -31.79
C CYS A 507 -20.18 25.97 -31.86
N ILE A 508 -20.32 24.97 -30.98
CA ILE A 508 -21.56 24.16 -30.88
C ILE A 508 -22.75 25.07 -30.57
N PHE A 509 -22.60 26.01 -29.62
CA PHE A 509 -23.64 26.98 -29.31
C PHE A 509 -24.00 27.86 -30.52
N TYR A 510 -23.01 28.38 -31.26
CA TYR A 510 -23.28 29.19 -32.46
C TYR A 510 -24.06 28.40 -33.52
N ASN A 511 -23.65 27.16 -33.81
CA ASN A 511 -24.30 26.32 -34.81
C ASN A 511 -25.74 25.96 -34.39
N GLN A 512 -25.98 25.73 -33.09
CA GLN A 512 -27.30 25.42 -32.54
C GLN A 512 -28.19 26.64 -32.32
N LEU A 513 -27.61 27.85 -32.20
CA LEU A 513 -28.32 29.08 -31.92
C LEU A 513 -29.45 29.32 -32.93
N SER A 514 -29.20 29.11 -34.22
CA SER A 514 -30.19 29.36 -35.27
C SER A 514 -31.48 28.51 -35.14
N LEU A 515 -31.36 27.32 -34.52
CA LEU A 515 -32.44 26.38 -34.23
C LEU A 515 -33.14 26.71 -32.90
N ASP A 516 -32.38 27.19 -31.90
CA ASP A 516 -32.87 27.56 -30.58
C ASP A 516 -33.54 28.94 -30.52
N LEU A 517 -33.61 29.70 -31.61
CA LEU A 517 -34.25 31.01 -31.64
C LEU A 517 -35.68 30.93 -32.21
N LEU A 518 -36.65 31.43 -31.42
CA LEU A 518 -38.02 31.60 -31.91
C LEU A 518 -38.04 32.63 -33.06
N PRO A 519 -38.79 32.41 -34.16
CA PRO A 519 -38.74 33.26 -35.35
C PRO A 519 -38.96 34.76 -35.08
N PHE A 520 -39.84 35.08 -34.12
CA PHE A 520 -40.18 36.45 -33.73
C PHE A 520 -39.18 37.08 -32.74
N GLN A 521 -38.32 36.29 -32.09
CA GLN A 521 -37.25 36.78 -31.20
C GLN A 521 -35.93 37.05 -31.95
N LYS A 522 -35.77 36.48 -33.16
CA LYS A 522 -34.59 36.70 -34.02
C LYS A 522 -34.21 38.18 -34.22
N PRO A 523 -35.13 39.11 -34.55
CA PRO A 523 -34.76 40.52 -34.73
C PRO A 523 -34.29 41.19 -33.43
N MET A 524 -34.81 40.77 -32.27
CA MET A 524 -34.46 41.33 -30.95
C MET A 524 -33.05 40.90 -30.49
N LEU A 525 -32.57 39.75 -30.97
CA LEU A 525 -31.23 39.23 -30.66
C LEU A 525 -30.20 39.55 -31.75
N LEU A 526 -30.61 40.17 -32.86
CA LEU A 526 -29.78 40.34 -34.05
C LEU A 526 -28.53 41.19 -33.78
N THR A 527 -28.65 42.28 -33.03
CA THR A 527 -27.52 43.18 -32.72
C THR A 527 -26.43 42.46 -31.93
N GLU A 528 -26.81 41.70 -30.90
CA GLU A 528 -25.90 40.94 -30.06
C GLU A 528 -25.34 39.71 -30.79
N ALA A 529 -26.14 39.06 -31.64
CA ALA A 529 -25.71 37.95 -32.47
C ALA A 529 -24.66 38.39 -33.51
N LEU A 530 -24.84 39.56 -34.14
CA LEU A 530 -23.86 40.14 -35.07
C LEU A 530 -22.57 40.54 -34.35
N ALA A 531 -22.66 41.16 -33.17
CA ALA A 531 -21.48 41.49 -32.37
C ALA A 531 -20.69 40.23 -31.97
N PHE A 532 -21.39 39.13 -31.67
CA PHE A 532 -20.80 37.83 -31.38
C PHE A 532 -20.17 37.18 -32.62
N GLU A 533 -20.83 37.23 -33.78
CA GLU A 533 -20.30 36.74 -35.05
C GLU A 533 -19.04 37.50 -35.50
N GLU A 534 -19.02 38.82 -35.32
CA GLU A 534 -17.84 39.65 -35.62
C GLU A 534 -16.65 39.28 -34.74
N LEU A 535 -16.89 38.98 -33.46
CA LEU A 535 -15.86 38.52 -32.53
C LEU A 535 -15.23 37.21 -33.00
N LEU A 536 -16.04 36.26 -33.47
CA LEU A 536 -15.59 34.93 -33.92
C LEU A 536 -14.92 34.96 -35.30
N THR A 537 -15.37 35.84 -36.21
CA THR A 537 -14.97 35.81 -37.63
C THR A 537 -13.90 36.84 -38.00
N LYS A 538 -13.90 38.04 -37.38
CA LYS A 538 -13.00 39.14 -37.76
C LYS A 538 -11.74 39.26 -36.88
N SER A 539 -11.63 38.47 -35.81
CA SER A 539 -10.48 38.54 -34.92
C SER A 539 -9.24 37.89 -35.54
N LYS A 540 -8.34 38.72 -36.10
CA LYS A 540 -6.98 38.32 -36.54
C LYS A 540 -6.08 37.78 -35.41
N MET A 541 -6.61 37.59 -34.20
CA MET A 541 -5.90 37.16 -32.98
C MET A 541 -5.92 35.63 -32.77
N SER A 542 -6.36 34.86 -33.76
CA SER A 542 -6.69 33.44 -33.65
C SER A 542 -5.53 32.49 -33.97
N SER A 543 -4.29 32.77 -33.55
CA SER A 543 -3.19 31.81 -33.70
C SER A 543 -2.98 31.03 -32.40
N TRP A 544 -2.81 29.72 -32.51
CA TRP A 544 -2.41 28.84 -31.41
C TRP A 544 -1.04 29.19 -30.80
N LYS A 545 -0.26 30.12 -31.36
CA LYS A 545 1.10 30.46 -30.87
C LYS A 545 1.12 31.32 -29.60
N GLY A 546 0.02 31.98 -29.24
CA GLY A 546 -0.04 32.90 -28.10
C GLY A 546 -1.04 32.47 -27.01
N VAL A 547 -0.57 31.85 -25.93
CA VAL A 547 -1.44 31.38 -24.82
C VAL A 547 -2.28 32.52 -24.21
N GLU A 548 -1.69 33.70 -24.00
CA GLU A 548 -2.40 34.83 -23.39
C GLU A 548 -3.42 35.47 -24.34
N GLN A 549 -3.11 35.48 -25.64
CA GLN A 549 -4.02 35.95 -26.68
C GLN A 549 -5.20 34.98 -26.85
N LEU A 550 -4.91 33.68 -26.85
CA LEU A 550 -5.94 32.64 -26.90
C LEU A 550 -6.82 32.67 -25.64
N ARG A 551 -6.24 32.90 -24.46
CA ARG A 551 -6.98 33.06 -23.22
C ARG A 551 -7.95 34.23 -23.29
N THR A 552 -7.46 35.42 -23.60
CA THR A 552 -8.30 36.63 -23.67
C THR A 552 -9.37 36.51 -24.76
N PHE A 553 -9.05 35.87 -25.88
CA PHE A 553 -10.02 35.55 -26.92
C PHE A 553 -11.11 34.58 -26.42
N THR A 554 -10.71 33.48 -25.79
CA THR A 554 -11.64 32.46 -25.24
C THR A 554 -12.55 33.07 -24.17
N GLU A 555 -12.01 33.89 -23.27
CA GLU A 555 -12.78 34.59 -22.23
C GLU A 555 -13.83 35.53 -22.83
N ARG A 556 -13.46 36.30 -23.86
CA ARG A 556 -14.39 37.19 -24.58
C ARG A 556 -15.46 36.41 -25.34
N ALA A 557 -15.09 35.30 -25.99
CA ALA A 557 -16.02 34.43 -26.70
C ALA A 557 -17.03 33.78 -25.74
N GLU A 558 -16.57 33.31 -24.58
CA GLU A 558 -17.44 32.77 -23.53
C GLU A 558 -18.33 33.83 -22.88
N GLU A 559 -17.85 35.06 -22.75
CA GLU A 559 -18.67 36.17 -22.28
C GLU A 559 -19.76 36.53 -23.29
N GLY A 560 -19.42 36.62 -24.58
CA GLY A 560 -20.39 36.82 -25.67
C GLY A 560 -21.45 35.71 -25.70
N ARG A 561 -21.03 34.44 -25.59
CA ARG A 561 -21.93 33.28 -25.47
C ARG A 561 -22.89 33.43 -24.29
N ARG A 562 -22.38 33.75 -23.09
CA ARG A 562 -23.19 33.89 -21.88
C ARG A 562 -24.20 35.04 -21.99
N ARG A 563 -23.80 36.18 -22.53
CA ARG A 563 -24.72 37.32 -22.76
C ARG A 563 -25.84 36.94 -23.70
N LEU A 564 -25.52 36.36 -24.85
CA LEU A 564 -26.52 35.98 -25.85
C LEU A 564 -27.47 34.89 -25.33
N LYS A 565 -26.93 33.89 -24.62
CA LYS A 565 -27.74 32.86 -23.97
C LYS A 565 -28.69 33.46 -22.91
N SER A 566 -28.20 34.33 -22.04
CA SER A 566 -29.03 34.98 -21.02
C SER A 566 -30.15 35.82 -21.63
N LEU A 567 -29.88 36.55 -22.71
CA LEU A 567 -30.90 37.33 -23.41
C LEU A 567 -31.95 36.42 -24.05
N ASN A 568 -31.54 35.32 -24.69
CA ASN A 568 -32.46 34.33 -25.25
C ASN A 568 -33.35 33.68 -24.17
N ASP A 569 -32.75 33.24 -23.06
CA ASP A 569 -33.48 32.62 -21.94
C ASP A 569 -34.49 33.61 -21.32
N ASN A 570 -34.10 34.88 -21.16
CA ASN A 570 -34.99 35.93 -20.67
C ASN A 570 -36.16 36.21 -21.64
N LEU A 571 -35.88 36.30 -22.95
CA LEU A 571 -36.92 36.51 -23.97
C LEU A 571 -37.92 35.34 -24.02
N ARG A 572 -37.44 34.09 -23.88
CA ARG A 572 -38.28 32.90 -23.77
C ARG A 572 -39.17 32.94 -22.53
N LEU A 573 -38.59 33.28 -21.37
CA LEU A 573 -39.34 33.42 -20.13
C LEU A 573 -40.41 34.51 -20.21
N MET A 574 -40.08 35.68 -20.79
CA MET A 574 -41.05 36.75 -21.02
C MET A 574 -42.15 36.32 -21.98
N HIS A 575 -41.81 35.63 -23.06
CA HIS A 575 -42.77 35.08 -24.01
C HIS A 575 -43.75 34.10 -23.33
N ASP A 576 -43.25 33.18 -22.50
CA ASP A 576 -44.11 32.22 -21.79
C ASP A 576 -45.02 32.91 -20.76
N GLN A 577 -44.53 33.95 -20.08
CA GLN A 577 -45.35 34.76 -19.18
C GLN A 577 -46.43 35.55 -19.93
N ILE A 578 -46.12 36.09 -21.10
CA ILE A 578 -47.09 36.79 -21.94
C ILE A 578 -48.16 35.82 -22.42
N LEU A 579 -47.77 34.63 -22.90
CA LEU A 579 -48.73 33.59 -23.31
C LEU A 579 -49.63 33.15 -22.16
N SER A 580 -49.07 32.87 -20.99
CA SER A 580 -49.87 32.51 -19.80
C SER A 580 -50.83 33.62 -19.40
N GLY A 581 -50.38 34.88 -19.47
CA GLY A 581 -51.26 36.03 -19.22
C GLY A 581 -52.40 36.13 -20.24
N ILE A 582 -52.12 35.96 -21.53
CA ILE A 582 -53.13 35.97 -22.60
C ILE A 582 -54.15 34.84 -22.39
N ILE A 583 -53.70 33.62 -22.08
CA ILE A 583 -54.59 32.49 -21.78
C ILE A 583 -55.48 32.83 -20.58
N SER A 584 -54.91 33.38 -19.51
CA SER A 584 -55.69 33.79 -18.34
C SER A 584 -56.72 34.88 -18.65
N LEU A 585 -56.42 35.80 -19.59
CA LEU A 585 -57.36 36.81 -20.07
C LEU A 585 -58.53 36.20 -20.84
N CYS A 586 -58.30 35.13 -21.61
CA CYS A 586 -59.35 34.42 -22.34
C CYS A 586 -60.36 33.73 -21.42
N ASP A 587 -59.94 33.35 -20.21
CA ASP A 587 -60.81 32.71 -19.22
C ASP A 587 -61.65 33.71 -18.38
N LEU A 588 -61.40 35.02 -18.50
CA LEU A 588 -62.09 36.06 -17.75
C LEU A 588 -63.36 36.55 -18.46
N SER A 589 -64.48 36.59 -17.74
CA SER A 589 -65.74 37.13 -18.27
C SER A 589 -65.76 38.67 -18.21
N LEU A 590 -65.71 39.32 -19.38
CA LEU A 590 -65.75 40.79 -19.51
C LEU A 590 -66.95 41.45 -18.83
N LEU A 591 -68.10 40.78 -18.79
CA LEU A 591 -69.34 41.29 -18.19
C LEU A 591 -69.34 41.25 -16.66
N ARG A 592 -68.60 40.32 -16.04
CA ARG A 592 -68.57 40.12 -14.58
C ARG A 592 -67.28 40.60 -13.93
N GLN A 593 -66.18 40.62 -14.67
CA GLN A 593 -64.82 40.81 -14.15
C GLN A 593 -64.01 41.84 -14.96
N GLY A 594 -64.68 42.87 -15.51
CA GLY A 594 -64.05 43.89 -16.37
C GLY A 594 -62.90 44.69 -15.73
N GLU A 595 -62.91 44.91 -14.42
CA GLU A 595 -61.76 45.54 -13.73
C GLU A 595 -60.53 44.63 -13.65
N ARG A 596 -60.74 43.33 -13.39
CA ARG A 596 -59.64 42.34 -13.37
C ARG A 596 -59.05 42.14 -14.76
N TRP A 597 -59.89 42.15 -15.80
CA TRP A 597 -59.44 42.09 -17.19
C TRP A 597 -58.56 43.29 -17.56
N ARG A 598 -58.99 44.52 -17.20
CA ARG A 598 -58.20 45.74 -17.44
C ARG A 598 -56.87 45.72 -16.69
N SER A 599 -56.86 45.28 -15.44
CA SER A 599 -55.62 45.17 -14.64
C SER A 599 -54.65 44.14 -15.21
N ALA A 600 -55.14 42.99 -15.65
CA ALA A 600 -54.32 41.94 -16.25
C ALA A 600 -53.78 42.35 -17.63
N LEU A 601 -54.56 43.10 -18.43
CA LEU A 601 -54.09 43.69 -19.68
C LEU A 601 -52.99 44.74 -19.45
N ALA A 602 -53.15 45.62 -18.45
CA ALA A 602 -52.14 46.63 -18.12
C ALA A 602 -50.81 45.99 -17.67
N GLU A 603 -50.88 44.91 -16.89
CA GLU A 603 -49.68 44.14 -16.50
C GLU A 603 -49.02 43.44 -17.69
N LEU A 604 -49.81 42.92 -18.64
CA LEU A 604 -49.28 42.36 -19.89
C LEU A 604 -48.59 43.41 -20.76
N GLN A 605 -49.20 44.59 -20.92
CA GLN A 605 -48.58 45.72 -21.63
C GLN A 605 -47.25 46.11 -20.99
N ARG A 606 -47.23 46.24 -19.66
CA ARG A 606 -45.99 46.52 -18.90
C ARG A 606 -44.90 45.47 -19.15
N LYS A 607 -45.25 44.18 -19.21
CA LYS A 607 -44.29 43.10 -19.49
C LYS A 607 -43.75 43.14 -20.92
N VAL A 608 -44.57 43.53 -21.89
CA VAL A 608 -44.15 43.73 -23.28
C VAL A 608 -43.20 44.93 -23.40
N ASP A 609 -43.51 46.03 -22.71
CA ASP A 609 -42.67 47.24 -22.71
C ASP A 609 -41.29 46.95 -22.11
N VAL A 610 -41.24 46.24 -20.96
CA VAL A 610 -39.97 45.82 -20.35
C VAL A 610 -39.17 44.90 -21.28
N ALA A 611 -39.82 43.95 -21.96
CA ALA A 611 -39.15 43.08 -22.92
C ALA A 611 -38.60 43.83 -24.15
N ALA A 612 -39.25 44.92 -24.56
CA ALA A 612 -38.81 45.78 -25.65
C ALA A 612 -37.64 46.69 -25.25
N GLU A 613 -37.59 47.14 -23.99
CA GLU A 613 -36.47 47.89 -23.41
C GLU A 613 -35.22 47.01 -23.26
N ASP A 614 -35.36 45.80 -22.71
CA ASP A 614 -34.25 44.86 -22.47
C ASP A 614 -33.59 44.38 -23.77
N ALA A 615 -34.32 44.36 -24.89
CA ALA A 615 -33.80 44.01 -26.22
C ALA A 615 -33.20 45.19 -27.00
N GLY A 616 -33.16 46.39 -26.42
CA GLY A 616 -32.62 47.58 -27.07
C GLY A 616 -33.47 48.09 -28.24
N THR A 617 -34.76 47.74 -28.30
CA THR A 617 -35.70 48.16 -29.34
C THR A 617 -36.50 49.42 -28.99
N SER A 618 -36.11 50.17 -27.96
CA SER A 618 -36.87 51.34 -27.46
C SER A 618 -36.82 52.59 -28.38
N ASP A 619 -35.96 52.62 -29.40
CA ASP A 619 -35.93 53.75 -30.36
C ASP A 619 -35.72 53.27 -31.80
N LYS A 620 -36.79 52.80 -32.46
CA LYS A 620 -37.05 52.99 -33.90
C LYS A 620 -38.53 52.95 -34.23
#